data_AF-A0A7S4PSR0-F1
#
_entry.id   AF-A0A7S4PSR0-F1
#
_cell.length_a   1.000
_cell.length_b   1.000
_cell.length_c   1.000
_cell.angle_alpha   90.00
_cell.angle_beta   90.00
_cell.angle_gamma   90.00
#
_symmetry.space_group_name_H-M   'P 1'
#
loop_
_entity.id
_entity.type
_entity.pdbx_description
1 polymer ?
#
loop_
_entity_poly.entity_id
_entity_poly.type
_entity_poly.pdbx_seq_one_letter_code
_entity_poly.pdbx_strand_id
1 'polypeptide(L)'
;MRSLLNFLLMIAVCVPPALYVAWLLHHCRRTEIRSDSTALELAQRWLAAFPALGDPVTCEVYLGHPRLFVNLVYFVVVDVGFYAIYLLQGSTWLIDPHWQLIPACIALFFFSHPDARPACHPRACLSLGLLVAWAVRLFHNYLRREGWRFGHREDWRYADMRR
;
A
#
# COMPACT_ATOMS: atom_id res chain seq x y z
N MET A 1 23.36 -0.62 13.81
CA MET A 1 22.03 -0.92 14.39
C MET A 1 20.91 -0.02 13.86
N ARG A 2 20.99 1.33 13.92
CA ARG A 2 19.91 2.22 13.42
C ARG A 2 19.52 2.02 11.94
N SER A 3 20.50 1.82 11.04
CA SER A 3 20.21 1.57 9.61
C SER A 3 19.45 0.26 9.37
N LEU A 4 19.75 -0.80 10.14
CA LEU A 4 19.04 -2.08 10.06
C LEU A 4 17.59 -1.92 10.53
N LEU A 5 17.36 -1.21 11.64
CA LEU A 5 16.01 -0.94 12.13
C LEU A 5 15.19 -0.10 11.15
N ASN A 6 15.80 0.91 10.52
CA ASN A 6 15.15 1.73 9.49
C ASN A 6 14.82 0.92 8.24
N PHE A 7 15.72 0.01 7.83
CA PHE A 7 15.46 -0.93 6.75
C PHE A 7 14.28 -1.86 7.08
N LEU A 8 14.28 -2.46 8.28
CA LEU A 8 13.18 -3.32 8.74
C LEU A 8 11.85 -2.56 8.77
N LEU A 9 11.85 -1.30 9.20
CA LEU A 9 10.65 -0.46 9.20
C LEU A 9 10.12 -0.19 7.79
N MET A 10 11.01 0.07 6.83
CA MET A 10 10.63 0.22 5.42
C MET A 10 9.98 -1.05 4.86
N ILE A 11 10.51 -2.22 5.21
CA ILE A 11 9.90 -3.50 4.82
C ILE A 11 8.56 -3.71 5.54
N ALA A 12 8.47 -3.35 6.82
CA ALA A 12 7.28 -3.53 7.65
C ALA A 12 6.05 -2.71 7.19
N VAL A 13 6.24 -1.63 6.43
CA VAL A 13 5.11 -0.87 5.86
C VAL A 13 4.58 -1.52 4.57
N CYS A 14 5.45 -2.07 3.73
CA CYS A 14 5.07 -2.63 2.42
C CYS A 14 4.62 -4.10 2.49
N VAL A 15 5.28 -4.91 3.33
CA VAL A 15 5.06 -6.37 3.34
C VAL A 15 3.68 -6.76 3.88
N PRO A 16 3.19 -6.24 5.01
CA PRO A 16 1.89 -6.66 5.53
C PRO A 16 0.72 -6.39 4.57
N PRO A 17 0.59 -5.21 3.93
CA PRO A 17 -0.44 -4.98 2.92
C PRO A 17 -0.30 -5.91 1.70
N ALA A 18 0.93 -6.19 1.26
CA ALA A 18 1.18 -7.11 0.15
C ALA A 18 0.76 -8.55 0.50
N LEU A 19 1.08 -9.01 1.70
CA LEU A 19 0.65 -10.33 2.20
C LEU A 19 -0.86 -10.39 2.41
N TYR A 20 -1.47 -9.31 2.91
CA TYR A 20 -2.92 -9.19 3.07
C TYR A 20 -3.63 -9.35 1.72
N VAL A 21 -3.21 -8.61 0.69
CA VAL A 21 -3.76 -8.73 -0.66
C VAL A 21 -3.49 -10.10 -1.28
N ALA A 22 -2.27 -10.65 -1.12
CA ALA A 22 -1.94 -11.98 -1.63
C ALA A 22 -2.82 -13.07 -0.99
N TRP A 23 -3.08 -12.96 0.31
CA TRP A 23 -3.99 -13.88 1.00
C TRP A 23 -5.40 -13.77 0.42
N LEU A 24 -5.93 -12.57 0.24
CA LEU A 24 -7.27 -12.35 -0.32
C LEU A 24 -7.41 -12.90 -1.75
N LEU A 25 -6.38 -12.74 -2.57
CA LEU A 25 -6.34 -13.29 -3.93
C LEU A 25 -6.52 -14.81 -3.96
N HIS A 26 -6.02 -15.52 -2.94
CA HIS A 26 -6.11 -16.98 -2.87
C HIS A 26 -7.35 -17.49 -2.14
N HIS A 27 -7.97 -16.67 -1.28
CA HIS A 27 -9.02 -17.14 -0.35
C HIS A 27 -10.42 -16.60 -0.68
N CYS A 28 -10.53 -15.35 -1.16
CA CYS A 28 -11.84 -14.76 -1.45
C CYS A 28 -12.47 -15.36 -2.71
N ARG A 29 -13.79 -15.58 -2.67
CA ARG A 29 -14.56 -16.15 -3.79
C ARG A 29 -15.76 -15.25 -4.10
N ARG A 30 -16.12 -15.13 -5.39
CA ARG A 30 -17.26 -14.27 -5.83
C ARG A 30 -18.59 -14.58 -5.15
N THR A 31 -18.78 -15.78 -4.62
CA THR A 31 -19.97 -16.17 -3.85
C THR A 31 -20.16 -15.37 -2.56
N GLU A 32 -19.16 -14.61 -2.12
CA GLU A 32 -19.16 -13.83 -0.88
C GLU A 32 -19.68 -12.39 -1.05
N ILE A 33 -20.00 -11.96 -2.29
CA ILE A 33 -20.48 -10.60 -2.57
C ILE A 33 -21.97 -10.48 -2.23
N ARG A 34 -22.33 -9.54 -1.35
CA ARG A 34 -23.72 -9.18 -1.03
C ARG A 34 -24.10 -7.90 -1.78
N SER A 35 -25.30 -7.86 -2.37
CA SER A 35 -25.64 -6.88 -3.43
C SER A 35 -26.10 -5.50 -2.96
N ASP A 36 -26.44 -5.31 -1.68
CA ASP A 36 -27.28 -4.18 -1.26
C ASP A 36 -26.60 -3.17 -0.30
N SER A 37 -25.30 -3.31 -0.02
CA SER A 37 -24.59 -2.41 0.90
C SER A 37 -24.13 -1.13 0.21
N THR A 38 -24.29 0.03 0.86
CA THR A 38 -23.68 1.28 0.38
C THR A 38 -22.16 1.30 0.62
N ALA A 39 -21.42 2.14 -0.13
CA ALA A 39 -19.96 2.24 0.03
C ALA A 39 -19.54 2.70 1.45
N LEU A 40 -20.34 3.55 2.10
CA LEU A 40 -20.07 4.02 3.46
C LEU A 40 -20.26 2.91 4.49
N GLU A 41 -21.34 2.13 4.39
CA GLU A 41 -21.60 1.00 5.29
C GLU A 41 -20.50 -0.07 5.16
N LEU A 42 -20.09 -0.36 3.92
CA LEU A 42 -18.98 -1.27 3.64
C LEU A 42 -17.67 -0.77 4.25
N ALA A 43 -17.36 0.52 4.10
CA ALA A 43 -16.18 1.14 4.70
C ALA A 43 -16.18 1.01 6.23
N GLN A 44 -17.30 1.33 6.88
CA GLN A 44 -17.43 1.25 8.34
C GLN A 44 -17.27 -0.19 8.85
N ARG A 45 -17.96 -1.15 8.20
CA ARG A 45 -17.87 -2.57 8.56
C ARG A 45 -16.44 -3.11 8.34
N TRP A 46 -15.81 -2.75 7.22
CA TRP A 46 -14.44 -3.15 6.94
C TRP A 46 -13.46 -2.55 7.93
N LEU A 47 -13.57 -1.26 8.28
CA LEU A 47 -12.71 -0.62 9.29
C LEU A 47 -12.88 -1.26 10.68
N ALA A 48 -14.09 -1.67 11.05
CA ALA A 48 -14.36 -2.37 12.30
C ALA A 48 -13.79 -3.80 12.32
N ALA A 49 -13.73 -4.46 11.15
CA ALA A 49 -13.19 -5.81 11.01
C ALA A 49 -11.68 -5.83 10.76
N PHE A 50 -11.09 -4.76 10.23
CA PHE A 50 -9.68 -4.73 9.81
C PHE A 50 -8.72 -5.03 10.98
N PRO A 51 -7.65 -5.83 10.80
CA PRO A 51 -7.21 -6.49 9.56
C PRO A 51 -7.69 -7.96 9.42
N ALA A 52 -8.90 -8.29 9.88
CA ALA A 52 -9.41 -9.65 9.81
C ALA A 52 -9.42 -10.16 8.36
N LEU A 53 -8.67 -11.25 8.14
CA LEU A 53 -8.53 -11.90 6.83
C LEU A 53 -9.82 -12.66 6.46
N GLY A 54 -10.43 -13.37 7.40
CA GLY A 54 -11.60 -14.23 7.15
C GLY A 54 -12.97 -13.56 7.26
N ASP A 55 -13.05 -12.23 7.40
CA ASP A 55 -14.35 -11.56 7.51
C ASP A 55 -15.03 -11.48 6.12
N PRO A 56 -16.30 -11.87 5.98
CA PRO A 56 -17.03 -11.77 4.72
C PRO A 56 -17.02 -10.36 4.11
N VAL A 57 -17.04 -9.30 4.94
CA VAL A 57 -16.99 -7.92 4.44
C VAL A 57 -15.65 -7.62 3.76
N THR A 58 -14.56 -8.25 4.20
CA THR A 58 -13.25 -8.08 3.58
C THR A 58 -13.26 -8.58 2.15
N CYS A 59 -13.82 -9.76 1.91
CA CYS A 59 -13.93 -10.31 0.56
C CYS A 59 -14.99 -9.58 -0.29
N GLU A 60 -16.09 -9.13 0.31
CA GLU A 60 -17.12 -8.29 -0.34
C GLU A 60 -16.50 -6.98 -0.85
N VAL A 61 -15.72 -6.28 -0.02
CA VAL A 61 -15.05 -5.02 -0.40
C VAL A 61 -13.92 -5.27 -1.39
N TYR A 62 -13.08 -6.28 -1.17
CA TYR A 62 -11.99 -6.64 -2.07
C TYR A 62 -12.50 -6.93 -3.48
N LEU A 63 -13.42 -7.90 -3.64
CA LEU A 63 -13.91 -8.36 -4.95
C LEU A 63 -14.96 -7.42 -5.55
N GLY A 64 -15.91 -6.91 -4.76
CA GLY A 64 -17.03 -6.13 -5.26
C GLY A 64 -16.71 -4.65 -5.44
N HIS A 65 -15.78 -4.11 -4.65
CA HIS A 65 -15.48 -2.68 -4.60
C HIS A 65 -13.97 -2.40 -4.59
N PRO A 66 -13.20 -2.83 -5.61
CA PRO A 66 -11.72 -2.76 -5.60
C PRO A 66 -11.17 -1.34 -5.42
N ARG A 67 -11.87 -0.32 -5.92
CA ARG A 67 -11.52 1.09 -5.67
C ARG A 67 -11.68 1.47 -4.21
N LEU A 68 -12.79 1.06 -3.57
CA LEU A 68 -13.01 1.33 -2.14
C LEU A 68 -11.94 0.61 -1.31
N PHE A 69 -11.68 -0.67 -1.61
CA PHE A 69 -10.67 -1.47 -0.93
C PHE A 69 -9.29 -0.80 -0.95
N VAL A 70 -8.81 -0.36 -2.12
CA VAL A 70 -7.51 0.35 -2.23
C VAL A 70 -7.49 1.62 -1.39
N ASN A 71 -8.56 2.41 -1.40
CA ASN A 71 -8.63 3.64 -0.60
C ASN A 71 -8.65 3.33 0.91
N LEU A 72 -9.33 2.27 1.35
CA LEU A 72 -9.36 1.86 2.76
C LEU A 72 -7.98 1.36 3.23
N VAL A 73 -7.32 0.51 2.43
CA VAL A 73 -5.94 0.07 2.73
C VAL A 73 -4.99 1.26 2.73
N TYR A 74 -5.12 2.19 1.77
CA TYR A 74 -4.32 3.41 1.73
C TYR A 74 -4.55 4.28 2.96
N PHE A 75 -5.80 4.48 3.37
CA PHE A 75 -6.14 5.24 4.57
C PHE A 75 -5.48 4.64 5.82
N VAL A 76 -5.58 3.32 6.01
CA VAL A 76 -5.01 2.67 7.20
C VAL A 76 -3.48 2.66 7.16
N VAL A 77 -2.88 2.32 6.02
CA VAL A 77 -1.42 2.16 5.91
C VAL A 77 -0.72 3.50 5.80
N VAL A 78 -1.22 4.39 4.93
CA VAL A 78 -0.58 5.66 4.61
C VAL A 78 -0.99 6.74 5.61
N ASP A 79 -2.27 7.02 5.77
CA ASP A 79 -2.69 8.14 6.63
C ASP A 79 -2.51 7.80 8.11
N VAL A 80 -3.12 6.71 8.59
CA VAL A 80 -3.04 6.32 10.00
C VAL A 80 -1.65 5.74 10.34
N GLY A 81 -1.13 4.85 9.49
CA GLY A 81 0.14 4.16 9.72
C GLY A 81 1.34 5.11 9.75
N PHE A 82 1.52 5.98 8.75
CA PHE A 82 2.64 6.93 8.78
C PHE A 82 2.47 7.98 9.86
N TYR A 83 1.24 8.38 10.20
CA TYR A 83 1.02 9.28 11.32
C TYR A 83 1.46 8.63 12.64
N ALA A 84 1.10 7.37 12.89
CA ALA A 84 1.57 6.64 14.07
C ALA A 84 3.09 6.49 14.10
N ILE A 85 3.72 6.16 12.95
CA ILE A 85 5.18 6.08 12.84
C ILE A 85 5.82 7.43 13.13
N TYR A 86 5.25 8.53 12.62
CA TYR A 86 5.72 9.88 12.91
C TYR A 86 5.65 10.20 14.41
N LEU A 87 4.54 9.88 15.09
CA LEU A 87 4.43 10.09 16.54
C LEU A 87 5.49 9.32 17.33
N LEU A 88 5.87 8.12 16.87
CA LEU A 88 6.87 7.27 17.52
C LEU A 88 8.32 7.69 17.20
N GLN A 89 8.60 8.09 15.96
CA GLN A 89 9.96 8.40 15.51
C GLN A 89 10.31 9.90 15.63
N GLY A 90 9.29 10.76 15.72
CA GLY A 90 9.43 12.21 15.60
C GLY A 90 9.90 12.66 14.21
N SER A 91 9.84 11.80 13.19
CA SER A 91 10.36 12.04 11.85
C SER A 91 9.49 11.38 10.79
N THR A 92 9.32 12.04 9.64
CA THR A 92 8.55 11.56 8.49
C THR A 92 9.42 10.98 7.38
N TRP A 93 10.73 10.81 7.59
CA TRP A 93 11.69 10.36 6.55
C TRP A 93 11.19 9.14 5.75
N LEU A 94 10.42 8.25 6.39
CA LEU A 94 9.93 7.02 5.81
C LEU A 94 8.98 7.28 4.63
N ILE A 95 8.24 8.40 4.59
CA ILE A 95 7.27 8.67 3.52
C ILE A 95 7.95 8.88 2.17
N ASP A 96 9.14 9.48 2.14
CA ASP A 96 9.90 9.81 0.93
C ASP A 96 10.08 8.63 -0.03
N PRO A 97 10.61 7.46 0.40
CA PRO A 97 10.73 6.30 -0.47
C PRO A 97 9.37 5.66 -0.80
N HIS A 98 8.39 5.69 0.12
CA HIS A 98 7.10 5.03 -0.09
C HIS A 98 6.20 5.78 -1.07
N TRP A 99 6.26 7.10 -1.08
CA TRP A 99 5.52 7.95 -2.03
C TRP A 99 5.80 7.59 -3.50
N GLN A 100 6.99 7.04 -3.76
CA GLN A 100 7.44 6.62 -5.08
C GLN A 100 6.98 5.19 -5.44
N LEU A 101 6.74 4.34 -4.43
CA LEU A 101 6.34 2.95 -4.60
C LEU A 101 4.82 2.77 -4.67
N ILE A 102 4.06 3.63 -3.98
CA ILE A 102 2.59 3.60 -3.92
C ILE A 102 1.94 3.41 -5.29
N PRO A 103 2.28 4.17 -6.35
CA PRO A 103 1.66 4.00 -7.67
C PRO A 103 1.86 2.59 -8.24
N ALA A 104 3.05 2.02 -8.08
CA ALA A 104 3.35 0.67 -8.54
C ALA A 104 2.59 -0.40 -7.73
N CYS A 105 2.47 -0.22 -6.41
CA CYS A 105 1.66 -1.10 -5.56
C CYS A 105 0.17 -1.10 -5.97
N ILE A 106 -0.41 0.07 -6.21
CA ILE A 106 -1.80 0.20 -6.68
C ILE A 106 -1.98 -0.47 -8.04
N ALA A 107 -1.04 -0.25 -8.97
CA ALA A 107 -1.10 -0.89 -10.28
C ALA A 107 -0.99 -2.42 -10.20
N LEU A 108 -0.11 -2.95 -9.36
CA LEU A 108 0.01 -4.39 -9.10
C LEU A 108 -1.27 -4.98 -8.50
N PHE A 109 -1.94 -4.24 -7.60
CA PHE A 109 -3.25 -4.63 -7.08
C PHE A 109 -4.27 -4.79 -8.21
N PHE A 110 -4.49 -3.75 -9.02
CA PHE A 110 -5.49 -3.80 -10.10
C PHE A 110 -5.12 -4.80 -11.19
N PHE A 111 -3.82 -5.00 -11.44
CA PHE A 111 -3.34 -5.97 -12.42
C PHE A 111 -3.54 -7.42 -11.96
N SER A 112 -3.42 -7.69 -10.66
CA SER A 112 -3.61 -9.03 -10.09
C SER A 112 -5.06 -9.32 -9.65
N HIS A 113 -5.94 -8.32 -9.63
CA HIS A 113 -7.32 -8.45 -9.18
C HIS A 113 -8.13 -9.46 -10.03
N PRO A 114 -9.02 -10.28 -9.45
CA PRO A 114 -9.82 -11.27 -10.20
C PRO A 114 -10.74 -10.73 -11.30
N ASP A 115 -11.06 -9.43 -11.26
CA ASP A 115 -11.82 -8.74 -12.34
C ASP A 115 -10.94 -8.30 -13.51
N ALA A 116 -9.61 -8.41 -13.40
CA ALA A 116 -8.72 -8.21 -14.53
C ALA A 116 -9.04 -9.29 -15.59
N ARG A 117 -9.77 -8.90 -16.64
CA ARG A 117 -10.14 -9.74 -17.81
C ARG A 117 -8.88 -10.42 -18.40
N PRO A 118 -9.04 -11.59 -19.06
CA PRO A 118 -8.00 -12.61 -19.05
C PRO A 118 -6.70 -12.17 -19.74
N ALA A 119 -5.60 -12.69 -19.16
CA ALA A 119 -4.22 -12.70 -19.64
C ALA A 119 -3.68 -11.39 -20.22
N CYS A 120 -3.00 -10.60 -19.37
CA CYS A 120 -1.91 -9.69 -19.73
C CYS A 120 -2.10 -9.02 -21.10
N HIS A 121 -3.16 -8.19 -21.26
CA HIS A 121 -3.30 -7.38 -22.45
C HIS A 121 -1.97 -6.62 -22.68
N PRO A 122 -1.35 -6.66 -23.87
CA PRO A 122 0.02 -6.17 -24.05
C PRO A 122 0.23 -4.73 -23.56
N ARG A 123 -0.79 -3.87 -23.75
CA ARG A 123 -0.78 -2.50 -23.21
C ARG A 123 -0.73 -2.45 -21.69
N ALA A 124 -1.53 -3.28 -20.99
CA ALA A 124 -1.53 -3.32 -19.53
C ALA A 124 -0.17 -3.79 -19.00
N CYS A 125 0.45 -4.77 -19.64
CA CYS A 125 1.76 -5.28 -19.25
C CYS A 125 2.89 -4.30 -19.54
N LEU A 126 2.83 -3.60 -20.68
CA LEU A 126 3.74 -2.49 -20.97
C LEU A 126 3.58 -1.36 -19.96
N SER A 127 2.35 -0.93 -19.65
CA SER A 127 2.07 0.12 -18.66
C SER A 127 2.57 -0.27 -17.26
N LEU A 128 2.28 -1.49 -16.81
CA LEU A 128 2.78 -2.00 -15.53
C LEU A 128 4.31 -2.04 -15.51
N GLY A 129 4.94 -2.59 -16.56
CA GLY A 129 6.39 -2.69 -16.66
C GLY A 129 7.08 -1.32 -16.63
N LEU A 130 6.56 -0.34 -17.37
CA LEU A 130 7.07 1.04 -17.35
C LEU A 130 6.90 1.70 -15.98
N LEU A 131 5.77 1.48 -15.32
CA LEU A 131 5.50 2.04 -13.99
C LEU A 131 6.41 1.41 -12.92
N VAL A 132 6.62 0.10 -12.96
CA VAL A 132 7.56 -0.60 -12.07
C VAL A 132 8.98 -0.14 -12.32
N ALA A 133 9.41 -0.03 -13.59
CA ALA A 133 10.74 0.49 -13.93
C ALA A 133 10.93 1.94 -13.44
N TRP A 134 9.90 2.78 -13.57
CA TRP A 134 9.91 4.14 -13.05
C TRP A 134 10.02 4.19 -11.52
N ALA A 135 9.24 3.37 -10.81
CA ALA A 135 9.28 3.28 -9.35
C ALA A 135 10.65 2.80 -8.85
N VAL A 136 11.22 1.75 -9.47
CA VAL A 136 12.58 1.26 -9.16
C VAL A 136 13.63 2.34 -9.39
N ARG A 137 13.54 3.08 -10.51
CA ARG A 137 14.46 4.18 -10.81
C ARG A 137 14.39 5.27 -9.75
N LEU A 138 13.19 5.68 -9.33
CA LEU A 138 13.02 6.70 -8.30
C LEU A 138 13.53 6.21 -6.94
N PHE A 139 13.19 4.98 -6.55
CA PHE A 139 13.66 4.39 -5.30
C PHE A 139 15.19 4.31 -5.25
N HIS A 140 15.83 3.91 -6.36
CA HIS A 140 17.29 3.94 -6.49
C HIS A 140 17.87 5.36 -6.38
N ASN A 141 17.22 6.37 -6.98
CA ASN A 141 17.66 7.77 -6.82
C ASN A 141 17.57 8.24 -5.37
N TYR A 142 16.52 7.85 -4.64
CA TYR A 142 16.40 8.09 -3.20
C TYR A 142 17.56 7.42 -2.44
N LEU A 143 17.83 6.14 -2.68
CA LEU A 143 18.95 5.44 -2.03
C LEU A 143 20.30 6.11 -2.30
N ARG A 144 20.54 6.53 -3.54
CA ARG A 144 21.76 7.26 -3.92
C ARG A 144 21.85 8.60 -3.17
N ARG A 145 20.76 9.37 -3.11
CA ARG A 145 20.68 10.63 -2.36
C ARG A 145 21.07 10.43 -0.91
N GLU A 146 20.58 9.36 -0.28
CA GLU A 146 20.85 9.04 1.12
C GLU A 146 22.18 8.32 1.36
N GLY A 147 23.00 8.10 0.32
CA GLY A 147 24.26 7.37 0.44
C GLY A 147 24.06 5.93 0.93
N TRP A 148 22.96 5.30 0.49
CA TRP A 148 22.54 3.94 0.87
C TRP A 148 22.28 3.74 2.36
N ARG A 149 21.93 4.82 3.07
CA ARG A 149 21.53 4.80 4.48
C ARG A 149 20.05 5.09 4.61
N PHE A 150 19.29 4.19 5.22
CA PHE A 150 17.86 4.40 5.45
C PHE A 150 17.64 5.36 6.62
N GLY A 151 16.81 6.39 6.43
CA GLY A 151 16.39 7.33 7.48
C GLY A 151 17.53 8.12 8.11
N HIS A 152 18.60 8.39 7.36
CA HIS A 152 19.70 9.21 7.84
C HIS A 152 19.36 10.70 7.80
N ARG A 153 18.60 11.13 6.79
CA ARG A 153 18.09 12.48 6.64
C ARG A 153 16.59 12.43 6.40
N GLU A 154 15.92 13.50 6.84
CA GLU A 154 14.52 13.79 6.57
C GLU A 154 14.46 14.95 5.58
N ASP A 155 13.41 15.03 4.77
CA ASP A 155 13.18 16.19 3.90
C ASP A 155 13.13 17.47 4.73
N TRP A 156 13.85 18.51 4.27
CA TRP A 156 13.99 19.78 4.98
C TRP A 156 12.63 20.45 5.22
N ARG A 157 11.65 20.25 4.34
CA ARG A 157 10.30 20.81 4.51
C ARG A 157 9.67 20.35 5.82
N TYR A 158 9.75 19.05 6.11
CA TYR A 158 9.19 18.49 7.34
C TYR A 158 10.06 18.78 8.55
N ALA A 159 11.38 18.74 8.38
CA ALA A 159 12.31 19.04 9.46
C ALA A 159 12.20 20.50 9.94
N ASP A 160 11.98 21.44 9.02
CA ASP A 160 11.85 22.86 9.33
C ASP A 160 10.44 23.20 9.87
N MET A 161 9.36 22.58 9.37
CA MET A 161 8.01 22.76 9.93
C MET A 161 7.86 22.27 11.38
N ARG A 162 8.75 21.39 11.86
CA ARG A 162 8.77 20.89 13.24
C ARG A 162 9.45 21.86 14.23
N ARG A 163 10.24 22.82 13.73
CA ARG A 163 10.93 23.81 14.57
C ARG A 163 10.02 24.97 14.90
#